data_AF-A0A8T7MHE0-F1
#
_entry.id   AF-A0A8T7MHE0-F1
#
_cell.length_a   1.000
_cell.length_b   1.000
_cell.length_c   1.000
_cell.angle_alpha   90.00
_cell.angle_beta   90.00
_cell.angle_gamma   90.00
#
_symmetry.space_group_name_H-M   'P 1'
#
loop_
_entity.id
_entity.type
_entity.pdbx_description
1 polymer ?
#
loop_
_entity_poly.entity_id
_entity_poly.type
_entity_poly.pdbx_seq_one_letter_code
_entity_poly.pdbx_strand_id
1 'polypeptide(L)'
;MQGAIAYLKGRGFKPEKIGLFGHSMGAAIGLMAMGRNQDLKAMVADLAYANLEQELEYAFSANTGGILPSFCLPGMLVVASLLQGIDVNQVRPEEAVKGSTSAADPRR
;
A
#
# COMPACT_ATOMS: atom_id res chain seq x y z
N MET A 1 4.92 -4.29 -11.00
CA MET A 1 6.13 -4.23 -10.15
C MET A 1 7.18 -5.27 -10.53
N GLN A 2 6.92 -6.57 -10.43
CA GLN A 2 7.91 -7.63 -10.76
C GLN A 2 8.52 -7.48 -12.16
N GLY A 3 7.71 -7.13 -13.18
CA GLY A 3 8.23 -6.85 -14.52
C GLY A 3 9.21 -5.66 -14.58
N ALA A 4 9.00 -4.61 -13.78
CA ALA A 4 9.92 -3.48 -13.70
C ALA A 4 11.24 -3.86 -13.02
N ILE A 5 11.18 -4.67 -11.97
CA ILE A 5 12.38 -5.23 -11.31
C ILE A 5 13.15 -6.12 -12.30
N ALA A 6 12.46 -7.01 -13.01
CA ALA A 6 13.06 -7.88 -14.02
C ALA A 6 13.74 -7.08 -15.15
N TYR A 7 13.10 -6.00 -15.60
CA TYR A 7 13.66 -5.09 -16.60
C TYR A 7 14.96 -4.42 -16.11
N LEU A 8 15.00 -3.93 -14.86
CA LEU A 8 16.21 -3.35 -14.27
C LEU A 8 17.32 -4.40 -14.09
N LYS A 9 16.97 -5.60 -13.62
CA LYS A 9 17.91 -6.72 -13.53
C LYS A 9 18.50 -7.08 -14.90
N GLY A 10 17.66 -7.12 -15.94
CA GLY A 10 18.09 -7.36 -17.33
C GLY A 10 19.03 -6.27 -17.88
N ARG A 11 19.05 -5.08 -17.27
CA ARG A 11 19.99 -3.99 -17.56
C ARG A 11 21.25 -4.01 -16.67
N GLY A 12 21.41 -5.02 -15.82
CA GLY A 12 22.58 -5.18 -14.95
C GLY A 12 22.50 -4.46 -13.59
N PHE A 13 21.34 -3.90 -13.23
CA PHE A 13 21.17 -3.32 -11.90
C PHE A 13 21.05 -4.42 -10.84
N LYS A 14 21.84 -4.30 -9.77
CA LYS A 14 21.82 -5.25 -8.65
C LYS A 14 20.62 -4.97 -7.72
N PRO A 15 19.99 -5.98 -7.11
CA PRO A 15 18.83 -5.80 -6.24
C PRO A 15 19.05 -4.78 -5.12
N GLU A 16 20.26 -4.72 -4.54
CA GLU A 16 20.59 -3.81 -3.43
C GLU A 16 20.67 -2.34 -3.85
N LYS A 17 20.57 -2.06 -5.16
CA LYS A 17 20.56 -0.72 -5.74
C LYS A 17 19.20 -0.33 -6.32
N ILE A 18 18.19 -1.20 -6.19
CA ILE A 18 16.84 -0.94 -6.68
C ILE A 18 15.99 -0.44 -5.51
N GLY A 19 15.43 0.75 -5.68
CA GLY A 19 14.43 1.33 -4.78
C GLY A 19 13.10 1.54 -5.49
N LEU A 20 12.04 1.71 -4.72
CA LEU A 20 10.71 2.02 -5.22
C LEU A 20 10.31 3.43 -4.80
N PHE A 21 9.60 4.13 -5.69
CA PHE A 21 8.87 5.35 -5.38
C PHE A 21 7.42 5.08 -5.69
N GLY A 22 6.53 5.47 -4.79
CA GLY A 22 5.10 5.37 -5.01
C GLY A 22 4.38 6.59 -4.47
N HIS A 23 3.27 6.90 -5.11
CA HIS A 23 2.35 7.97 -4.74
C HIS A 23 0.94 7.38 -4.55
N SER A 24 0.24 7.79 -3.49
CA SER A 24 -1.14 7.37 -3.20
C SER A 24 -1.27 5.84 -3.15
N MET A 25 -2.20 5.24 -3.91
CA MET A 25 -2.36 3.78 -4.01
C MET A 25 -1.06 3.08 -4.43
N GLY A 26 -0.24 3.68 -5.29
CA GLY A 26 1.05 3.12 -5.68
C GLY A 26 2.04 3.04 -4.51
N ALA A 27 1.97 3.99 -3.58
CA ALA A 27 2.76 3.98 -2.35
C ALA A 27 2.33 2.84 -1.42
N ALA A 28 1.02 2.68 -1.19
CA ALA A 28 0.45 1.60 -0.39
C ALA A 28 0.81 0.21 -0.94
N ILE A 29 0.66 0.00 -2.26
CA ILE A 29 1.06 -1.24 -2.94
C ILE A 29 2.56 -1.48 -2.78
N GLY A 30 3.38 -0.44 -2.95
CA GLY A 30 4.82 -0.52 -2.78
C GLY A 30 5.24 -0.96 -1.39
N LEU A 31 4.65 -0.37 -0.34
CA LEU A 31 4.91 -0.73 1.05
C LEU A 31 4.53 -2.19 1.35
N MET A 32 3.37 -2.65 0.88
CA MET A 32 2.97 -4.05 1.03
C MET A 32 3.90 -5.01 0.29
N ALA A 33 4.41 -4.61 -0.88
CA ALA A 33 5.33 -5.42 -1.67
C ALA A 33 6.75 -5.46 -1.07
N MET A 34 7.20 -4.38 -0.41
CA MET A 34 8.48 -4.35 0.31
C MET A 34 8.53 -5.43 1.40
N GLY A 35 7.46 -5.61 2.17
CA GLY A 35 7.38 -6.65 3.20
C GLY A 35 7.49 -8.08 2.67
N ARG A 36 7.38 -8.29 1.35
CA ARG A 36 7.40 -9.62 0.70
C ARG A 36 8.56 -9.83 -0.27
N ASN A 37 9.29 -8.78 -0.66
CA ASN A 37 10.33 -8.85 -1.69
C ASN A 37 11.68 -8.36 -1.16
N GLN A 38 12.65 -9.27 -1.04
CA GLN A 38 14.02 -8.95 -0.61
C GLN A 38 14.86 -8.25 -1.70
N ASP A 39 14.34 -8.17 -2.92
CA ASP A 39 15.01 -7.55 -4.08
C ASP A 39 15.01 -6.01 -4.07
N LEU A 40 14.43 -5.38 -3.04
CA LEU A 40 14.25 -3.94 -2.95
C LEU A 40 14.94 -3.41 -1.71
N LYS A 41 15.78 -2.39 -1.89
CA LYS A 41 16.56 -1.83 -0.80
C LYS A 41 15.83 -0.75 -0.02
N ALA A 42 14.99 0.03 -0.69
CA ALA A 42 14.34 1.21 -0.12
C ALA A 42 13.02 1.52 -0.83
N MET A 43 12.12 2.19 -0.11
CA MET A 43 10.86 2.71 -0.63
C MET A 43 10.68 4.16 -0.16
N VAL A 44 10.31 5.04 -1.09
CA VAL A 44 9.79 6.38 -0.80
C VAL A 44 8.28 6.36 -1.05
N ALA A 45 7.52 6.50 0.03
CA ALA A 45 6.07 6.50 0.01
C ALA A 45 5.55 7.93 0.19
N ASP A 46 4.82 8.42 -0.80
CA ASP A 46 4.18 9.74 -0.76
C ASP A 46 2.65 9.59 -0.69
N LEU A 47 2.03 10.24 0.30
CA LEU A 47 0.58 10.23 0.54
C LEU A 47 -0.05 8.83 0.56
N ALA A 48 0.65 7.84 1.11
CA ALA A 48 0.13 6.49 1.28
C ALA A 48 -0.94 6.46 2.40
N TYR A 49 -2.00 5.69 2.20
CA TYR A 49 -2.87 5.28 3.30
C TYR A 49 -2.21 4.13 4.08
N ALA A 50 -2.47 4.08 5.38
CA ALA A 50 -1.99 3.02 6.27
C ALA A 50 -2.92 1.80 6.28
N ASN A 51 -4.22 2.05 6.10
CA ASN A 51 -5.31 1.08 6.05
C ASN A 51 -6.38 1.57 5.06
N LEU A 52 -6.75 0.75 4.09
CA LEU A 52 -7.72 1.12 3.06
C LEU A 52 -9.15 1.28 3.61
N GLU A 53 -9.54 0.50 4.60
CA GLU A 53 -10.87 0.58 5.23
C GLU A 53 -11.09 1.97 5.86
N GLN A 54 -10.11 2.42 6.64
CA GLN A 54 -10.14 3.74 7.30
C GLN A 54 -10.12 4.89 6.28
N GLU A 55 -9.34 4.75 5.20
CA GLU A 55 -9.30 5.75 4.12
C GLU A 55 -10.65 5.85 3.41
N LEU A 56 -11.32 4.73 3.16
CA LEU A 56 -12.65 4.71 2.55
C LEU A 56 -13.72 5.24 3.49
N GLU A 57 -13.66 4.94 4.78
CA GLU A 57 -14.55 5.55 5.79
C GLU A 57 -14.42 7.08 5.79
N TYR A 58 -13.18 7.58 5.80
CA TYR A 58 -12.89 9.00 5.73
C TYR A 58 -13.43 9.62 4.43
N ALA A 59 -13.08 9.04 3.28
CA ALA A 59 -13.51 9.53 1.98
C ALA A 59 -15.03 9.48 1.81
N PHE A 60 -15.70 8.44 2.33
CA PHE A 60 -17.14 8.31 2.30
C PHE A 60 -17.82 9.39 3.13
N SER A 61 -17.35 9.61 4.36
CA SER A 61 -17.86 10.68 5.22
C SER A 61 -17.66 12.07 4.59
N ALA A 62 -16.46 12.32 4.05
CA ALA A 62 -16.13 13.59 3.40
C ALA A 62 -16.98 13.85 2.14
N ASN A 63 -17.18 12.84 1.30
CA ASN A 63 -17.92 13.01 0.04
C ASN A 63 -19.44 12.99 0.20
N THR A 64 -19.96 12.34 1.25
CA THR A 64 -21.42 12.28 1.49
C THR A 64 -21.91 13.42 2.39
N GLY A 65 -21.01 14.22 2.97
CA GLY A 65 -21.36 15.31 3.89
C GLY A 65 -22.13 14.82 5.12
N GLY A 66 -21.99 13.54 5.48
CA GLY A 66 -22.76 12.89 6.55
C GLY A 66 -24.23 12.61 6.24
N ILE A 67 -24.69 12.83 4.99
CA ILE A 67 -26.07 12.57 4.56
C ILE A 67 -26.33 11.06 4.48
N LEU A 68 -25.31 10.30 4.08
CA LEU A 68 -25.41 8.85 3.97
C LEU A 68 -24.90 8.22 5.27
N PRO A 69 -25.74 7.45 5.98
CA PRO A 69 -25.34 6.85 7.24
C PRO A 69 -24.15 5.90 7.07
N SER A 70 -23.16 5.99 7.96
CA SER A 70 -21.94 5.17 7.94
C SER A 70 -22.22 3.66 8.01
N PHE A 71 -23.39 3.23 8.51
CA PHE A 71 -23.76 1.82 8.54
C PHE A 71 -24.00 1.21 7.15
N CYS A 72 -24.23 2.04 6.11
CA CYS A 72 -24.38 1.55 4.74
C CYS A 72 -23.05 1.13 4.11
N LEU A 73 -21.93 1.66 4.62
CA LEU A 73 -20.61 1.46 4.04
C LEU A 73 -20.17 -0.01 4.06
N PRO A 74 -20.27 -0.78 5.16
CA PRO A 74 -19.93 -2.20 5.17
C PRO A 74 -20.67 -3.00 4.09
N GLY A 75 -21.96 -2.71 3.86
CA GLY A 75 -22.75 -3.35 2.81
C GLY A 75 -22.23 -3.03 1.41
N MET A 76 -21.90 -1.77 1.15
CA MET A 76 -21.28 -1.34 -0.12
C MET A 76 -19.91 -1.99 -0.33
N LEU A 77 -19.10 -2.09 0.72
CA LEU A 77 -17.79 -2.75 0.66
C LEU A 77 -17.94 -4.24 0.37
N VAL A 78 -18.90 -4.96 0.98
CA VAL A 78 -19.15 -6.37 0.67
C VAL A 78 -19.54 -6.57 -0.80
N VAL A 79 -20.44 -5.73 -1.32
CA VAL A 79 -20.84 -5.80 -2.74
C VAL A 79 -19.66 -5.48 -3.65
N ALA A 80 -18.87 -4.45 -3.35
CA ALA A 80 -17.68 -4.10 -4.09
C ALA A 80 -16.64 -5.23 -4.07
N SER A 81 -16.42 -5.86 -2.93
CA SER A 81 -15.53 -7.01 -2.77
C SER A 81 -15.99 -8.21 -3.58
N LEU A 82 -17.30 -8.50 -3.61
CA LEU A 82 -17.85 -9.58 -4.42
C LEU A 82 -17.72 -9.31 -5.93
N LEU A 83 -17.96 -8.07 -6.35
CA LEU A 83 -17.89 -7.69 -7.77
C LEU A 83 -16.45 -7.55 -8.29
N GLN A 84 -15.52 -7.10 -7.45
CA GLN A 84 -14.13 -6.84 -7.83
C GLN A 84 -13.18 -7.96 -7.40
N GLY A 85 -13.61 -8.88 -6.54
CA GLY A 85 -12.77 -9.93 -5.96
C GLY A 85 -11.69 -9.40 -5.01
N ILE A 86 -11.85 -8.17 -4.49
CA ILE A 86 -10.86 -7.50 -3.62
C ILE A 86 -11.42 -7.43 -2.22
N ASP A 87 -10.75 -8.04 -1.25
CA ASP A 87 -11.08 -7.85 0.17
C ASP A 87 -10.35 -6.63 0.73
N VAL A 88 -11.10 -5.56 0.91
CA VAL A 88 -10.62 -4.26 1.41
C VAL A 88 -9.96 -4.38 2.78
N ASN A 89 -10.43 -5.30 3.63
CA ASN A 89 -9.92 -5.48 4.99
C ASN A 89 -8.49 -6.03 5.02
N GLN A 90 -8.05 -6.66 3.93
CA GLN A 90 -6.71 -7.24 3.81
C GLN A 90 -5.67 -6.23 3.29
N VAL A 91 -6.09 -5.02 2.91
CA VAL A 91 -5.20 -3.99 2.36
C VAL A 91 -4.69 -3.08 3.49
N ARG A 92 -3.66 -3.54 4.17
CA ARG A 92 -3.06 -2.88 5.36
C ARG A 92 -1.56 -2.64 5.22
N PRO A 93 -1.13 -1.61 4.47
CA PRO A 93 0.28 -1.24 4.31
C PRO A 93 1.09 -1.16 5.61
N GLU A 94 0.49 -0.68 6.69
CA GLU A 94 1.15 -0.56 7.99
C GLU A 94 1.62 -1.91 8.57
N GLU A 95 0.85 -2.98 8.36
CA GLU A 95 1.18 -4.31 8.88
C GLU A 95 2.37 -4.91 8.12
N ALA A 96 2.47 -4.65 6.82
CA ALA A 96 3.60 -5.07 6.01
C ALA A 96 4.91 -4.38 6.42
N VAL A 97 4.85 -3.13 6.87
CA VAL A 97 6.02 -2.37 7.32
C VAL A 97 6.42 -2.72 8.75
N LYS A 98 5.49 -3.09 9.63
CA LYS A 98 5.81 -3.51 11.01
C LYS A 98 6.76 -4.72 11.09
N GLY A 99 6.69 -5.64 10.11
CA GLY A 99 7.65 -6.75 9.98
C GLY A 99 8.98 -6.35 9.33
N SER A 100 9.07 -5.14 8.80
CA SER A 100 10.20 -4.59 8.06
C SER A 100 10.96 -3.61 8.96
N THR A 101 11.65 -4.10 10.00
CA THR A 101 12.40 -3.22 10.90
C THR A 101 13.44 -2.42 10.09
N SER A 102 13.25 -1.11 10.03
CA SER A 102 14.26 -0.17 9.56
C SER A 102 15.47 -0.32 10.49
N ALA A 103 16.61 -0.74 9.94
CA ALA A 103 17.88 -0.54 10.60
C ALA A 103 18.11 0.97 10.67
N ALA A 104 17.61 1.59 11.74
CA ALA A 104 17.96 2.95 12.10
C ALA A 104 19.49 2.99 12.20
N ASP A 105 20.12 3.77 11.33
CA ASP A 105 21.55 4.04 11.37
C ASP A 105 21.88 4.74 12.70
N PRO A 106 22.68 4.12 13.60
CA PRO A 106 23.01 4.69 14.90
C PRO A 106 24.11 5.75 14.84
N ARG A 107 24.31 6.43 13.69
CA ARG A 107 25.30 7.51 13.54
C ARG A 107 24.68 8.80 13.01
N ARG A 108 24.08 9.56 13.92
CA ARG A 108 24.09 11.02 13.91
C ARG A 108 24.48 11.54 15.28
#